data_AF-A0A519S2B7-F1
#
_entry.id   AF-A0A519S2B7-F1
#
_cell.length_a   1.000
_cell.length_b   1.000
_cell.length_c   1.000
_cell.angle_alpha   90.00
_cell.angle_beta   90.00
_cell.angle_gamma   90.00
#
_symmetry.space_group_name_H-M   'P 1'
#
loop_
_entity.id
_entity.type
_entity.pdbx_description
1 polymer ?
#
loop_
_entity_poly.entity_id
_entity_poly.type
_entity_poly.pdbx_seq_one_letter_code
_entity_poly.pdbx_strand_id
1 'polypeptide(L)'
;GLKHQDTMHFIFKSTDGRVARVSGCYTGPVQPVQRDSEMSCILRGTEGASQGDYMDLRYAITDKTGEERIITWEHKLKHYFRFEGKSHHAGEYQNYLEYFADSIEQDFTAYPDLQEGIGTIALLQAMDRSLSTGQPVKVRDLLAEHGISL
;
A
#
# COMPACT_ATOMS: atom_id res chain seq x y z
N GLY A 1 10.90 -25.65 10.03
CA GLY A 1 10.32 -24.36 10.47
C GLY A 1 10.47 -23.34 9.35
N LEU A 2 9.67 -22.27 9.38
CA LEU A 2 9.79 -21.15 8.43
C LEU A 2 11.15 -20.44 8.58
N LYS A 3 11.72 -19.97 7.46
CA LYS A 3 13.01 -19.24 7.46
C LYS A 3 12.85 -17.74 7.74
N HIS A 4 11.66 -17.20 7.51
CA HIS A 4 11.33 -15.79 7.66
C HIS A 4 10.04 -15.64 8.47
N GLN A 5 9.80 -14.43 9.00
CA GLN A 5 8.55 -14.11 9.68
C GLN A 5 7.38 -14.22 8.69
N ASP A 6 6.31 -14.89 9.10
CA ASP A 6 5.08 -15.03 8.30
C ASP A 6 4.07 -13.93 8.57
N THR A 7 4.08 -13.38 9.78
CA THR A 7 3.19 -12.31 10.23
C THR A 7 4.00 -11.16 10.78
N MET A 8 3.75 -9.95 10.29
CA MET A 8 4.48 -8.75 10.68
C MET A 8 3.52 -7.60 10.92
N HIS A 9 3.80 -6.82 11.97
CA HIS A 9 3.06 -5.62 12.31
C HIS A 9 4.02 -4.48 12.60
N PHE A 10 3.86 -3.39 11.87
CA PHE A 10 4.66 -2.17 12.01
C PHE A 10 3.78 -1.00 12.36
N ILE A 11 4.28 -0.16 13.27
CA ILE A 11 3.70 1.13 13.58
C ILE A 11 4.66 2.19 13.04
N PHE A 12 4.16 3.01 12.13
CA PHE A 12 4.89 4.12 11.56
C PHE A 12 4.42 5.42 12.17
N LYS A 13 5.34 6.38 12.27
CA LYS A 13 5.05 7.76 12.66
C LYS A 13 5.72 8.68 11.65
N SER A 14 4.90 9.49 10.99
CA SER A 14 5.36 10.55 10.10
C SER A 14 5.98 11.72 10.89
N THR A 15 6.65 12.62 10.18
CA THR A 15 7.31 13.79 10.78
C THR A 15 6.32 14.77 11.43
N ASP A 16 5.09 14.85 10.92
CA ASP A 16 4.01 15.66 11.49
C ASP A 16 3.16 14.92 12.54
N GLY A 17 3.56 13.71 12.92
CA GLY A 17 2.98 12.96 14.02
C GLY A 17 1.81 12.05 13.65
N ARG A 18 1.34 12.03 12.39
CA ARG A 18 0.36 11.03 11.95
C ARG A 18 0.94 9.62 12.09
N VAL A 19 0.10 8.70 12.53
CA VAL A 19 0.45 7.30 12.76
C VAL A 19 -0.18 6.42 11.70
N ALA A 20 0.57 5.44 11.23
CA ALA A 20 0.05 4.37 10.38
C ALA A 20 0.37 3.01 10.99
N ARG A 21 -0.49 2.02 10.72
CA ARG A 21 -0.24 0.62 11.03
C ARG A 21 -0.21 -0.15 9.73
N VAL A 22 0.87 -0.87 9.48
CA VAL A 22 0.98 -1.80 8.35
C VAL A 22 1.16 -3.21 8.88
N SER A 23 0.35 -4.12 8.36
CA SER A 23 0.26 -5.50 8.81
C SER A 23 0.26 -6.41 7.59
N GLY A 24 0.91 -7.56 7.69
CA GLY A 24 0.85 -8.61 6.68
C GLY A 24 0.90 -9.98 7.32
N CYS A 25 0.14 -10.93 6.77
CA CYS A 25 0.18 -12.35 7.11
C CYS A 25 0.27 -13.14 5.81
N TYR A 26 1.40 -13.79 5.56
CA TYR A 26 1.76 -14.31 4.24
C TYR A 26 1.54 -15.81 4.08
N THR A 27 1.45 -16.56 5.19
CA THR A 27 1.23 -18.02 5.15
C THR A 27 0.04 -18.48 5.99
N GLY A 28 -0.67 -17.56 6.64
CA GLY A 28 -1.87 -17.87 7.42
C GLY A 28 -3.10 -18.10 6.54
N PRO A 29 -4.10 -18.86 7.03
CA PRO A 29 -5.37 -19.01 6.31
C PRO A 29 -6.13 -17.68 6.26
N VAL A 30 -6.74 -17.40 5.11
CA VAL A 30 -7.58 -16.20 4.90
C VAL A 30 -9.02 -16.42 5.37
N GLN A 31 -9.72 -15.34 5.70
CA GLN A 31 -11.17 -15.35 5.86
C GLN A 31 -11.87 -15.18 4.50
N PRO A 32 -13.18 -15.47 4.37
CA PRO A 32 -13.92 -15.15 3.17
C PRO A 32 -13.81 -13.67 2.80
N VAL A 33 -13.60 -13.38 1.52
CA VAL A 33 -13.33 -12.02 0.99
C VAL A 33 -14.42 -11.00 1.33
N GLN A 34 -15.67 -11.45 1.47
CA GLN A 34 -16.77 -10.59 1.89
C GLN A 34 -16.56 -9.99 3.30
N ARG A 35 -15.77 -10.68 4.15
CA ARG A 35 -15.47 -10.29 5.53
C ARG A 35 -14.10 -9.62 5.66
N ASP A 36 -13.11 -10.09 4.90
CA ASP A 36 -11.71 -9.67 5.02
C ASP A 36 -11.08 -9.59 3.63
N SER A 37 -10.85 -8.38 3.13
CA SER A 37 -10.18 -8.21 1.85
C SER A 37 -8.67 -8.43 2.04
N GLU A 38 -8.08 -9.26 1.17
CA GLU A 38 -6.67 -9.66 1.26
C GLU A 38 -5.70 -8.48 1.26
N MET A 39 -6.10 -7.35 0.67
CA MET A 39 -5.38 -6.10 0.75
C MET A 39 -6.36 -4.94 0.93
N SER A 40 -6.22 -4.22 2.03
CA SER A 40 -7.04 -3.06 2.35
C SER A 40 -6.20 -1.89 2.85
N CYS A 41 -6.68 -0.69 2.60
CA CYS A 41 -6.12 0.55 3.14
C CYS A 41 -7.24 1.35 3.79
N ILE A 42 -7.02 1.80 5.02
CA ILE A 42 -7.98 2.63 5.73
C ILE A 42 -7.35 3.98 6.07
N LEU A 43 -7.97 5.05 5.59
CA LEU A 43 -7.63 6.41 5.93
C LEU A 43 -8.64 6.95 6.94
N ARG A 44 -8.15 7.58 8.00
CA ARG A 44 -8.97 8.22 9.05
C ARG A 44 -8.50 9.65 9.26
N GLY A 45 -9.44 10.57 9.31
CA GLY A 45 -9.18 11.99 9.52
C GLY A 45 -10.37 12.69 10.18
N THR A 46 -10.26 14.01 10.29
CA THR A 46 -11.29 14.84 10.94
C THR A 46 -12.61 14.91 10.16
N GLU A 47 -12.56 14.67 8.85
CA GLU A 47 -13.73 14.71 7.96
C GLU A 47 -14.40 13.35 7.78
N GLY A 48 -13.87 12.29 8.41
CA GLY A 48 -14.41 10.94 8.32
C GLY A 48 -13.34 9.87 8.15
N ALA A 49 -13.77 8.70 7.71
CA ALA A 49 -12.94 7.55 7.40
C ALA A 49 -13.32 6.97 6.03
N SER A 50 -12.35 6.36 5.37
CA SER A 50 -12.59 5.58 4.17
C SER A 50 -11.72 4.34 4.11
N GLN A 51 -12.21 3.31 3.45
CA GLN A 51 -11.52 2.04 3.26
C GLN A 51 -11.60 1.62 1.81
N GLY A 52 -10.45 1.39 1.19
CA GLY A 52 -10.34 0.70 -0.09
C GLY A 52 -10.09 -0.78 0.13
N ASP A 53 -10.92 -1.62 -0.48
CA ASP A 53 -10.76 -3.07 -0.55
C ASP A 53 -10.33 -3.41 -1.98
N TYR A 54 -9.02 -3.67 -2.13
CA TYR A 54 -8.34 -3.69 -3.41
C TYR A 54 -8.93 -4.73 -4.38
N MET A 55 -8.99 -5.99 -3.94
CA MET A 55 -9.45 -7.10 -4.78
C MET A 55 -10.93 -6.97 -5.16
N ASP A 56 -11.70 -6.21 -4.38
CA ASP A 56 -13.15 -6.13 -4.51
C ASP A 56 -13.61 -4.90 -5.27
N LEU A 57 -12.68 -4.01 -5.65
CA LEU A 57 -12.99 -2.71 -6.24
C LEU A 57 -14.12 -2.02 -5.46
N ARG A 58 -14.02 -2.10 -4.13
CA ARG A 58 -15.01 -1.59 -3.19
C ARG A 58 -14.38 -0.49 -2.36
N TYR A 59 -15.13 0.59 -2.18
CA TYR A 59 -14.72 1.73 -1.39
C TYR A 59 -15.82 2.12 -0.40
N ALA A 60 -15.52 1.93 0.87
CA ALA A 60 -16.40 2.28 1.99
C ALA A 60 -16.03 3.67 2.54
N ILE A 61 -17.02 4.48 2.85
CA ILE A 61 -16.86 5.84 3.36
C ILE A 61 -17.82 6.02 4.55
N THR A 62 -17.32 6.60 5.63
CA THR A 62 -18.13 7.20 6.70
C THR A 62 -17.68 8.64 6.85
N ASP A 63 -18.54 9.61 6.56
CA ASP A 63 -18.17 11.01 6.72
C ASP A 63 -18.39 11.53 8.15
N LYS A 64 -17.96 12.77 8.41
CA LYS A 64 -18.09 13.42 9.72
C LYS A 64 -19.52 13.59 10.24
N THR A 65 -20.53 13.45 9.38
CA THR A 65 -21.95 13.51 9.78
C THR A 65 -22.49 12.15 10.19
N GLY A 66 -21.72 11.08 9.96
CA GLY A 66 -22.12 9.70 10.16
C GLY A 66 -22.79 9.08 8.93
N GLU A 67 -22.81 9.75 7.77
CA GLU A 67 -23.31 9.16 6.54
C GLU A 67 -22.36 8.06 6.06
N GLU A 68 -22.91 6.87 5.83
CA GLU A 68 -22.19 5.69 5.35
C GLU A 68 -22.52 5.41 3.87
N ARG A 69 -21.48 5.18 3.08
CA ARG A 69 -21.59 4.86 1.64
C ARG A 69 -20.65 3.73 1.27
N ILE A 70 -21.13 2.85 0.39
CA ILE A 70 -20.30 1.84 -0.28
C ILE A 70 -20.41 2.07 -1.78
N ILE A 71 -19.27 2.29 -2.42
CA ILE A 71 -19.14 2.45 -3.86
C ILE A 71 -18.43 1.20 -4.39
N THR A 72 -18.94 0.62 -5.47
CA THR A 72 -18.31 -0.53 -6.12
C THR A 72 -18.06 -0.27 -7.59
N TRP A 73 -16.96 -0.81 -8.10
CA TRP A 73 -16.63 -0.80 -9.53
C TRP A 73 -16.50 -2.22 -10.08
N GLU A 74 -17.37 -3.13 -9.66
CA GLU A 74 -17.39 -4.52 -10.15
C GLU A 74 -17.44 -4.60 -11.68
N HIS A 75 -18.15 -3.67 -12.33
CA HIS A 75 -18.21 -3.56 -13.79
C HIS A 75 -16.86 -3.28 -14.45
N LYS A 76 -15.85 -2.78 -13.70
CA LYS A 76 -14.46 -2.58 -14.16
C LYS A 76 -13.54 -3.75 -13.84
N LEU A 77 -14.01 -4.83 -13.20
CA LEU A 77 -13.15 -5.97 -12.83
C LEU A 77 -12.35 -6.49 -14.03
N LYS A 78 -12.98 -6.65 -15.19
CA LYS A 78 -12.29 -7.13 -16.40
C LYS A 78 -11.23 -6.17 -16.93
N HIS A 79 -11.31 -4.88 -16.61
CA HIS A 79 -10.29 -3.91 -17.03
C HIS A 79 -9.00 -4.09 -16.21
N TYR A 80 -9.12 -4.26 -14.89
CA TYR A 80 -7.99 -4.42 -13.97
C TYR A 80 -7.49 -5.88 -13.88
N PHE A 81 -8.40 -6.86 -13.88
CA PHE A 81 -8.14 -8.30 -13.73
C PHE A 81 -8.55 -9.06 -15.01
N ARG A 82 -7.72 -8.94 -16.06
CA ARG A 82 -8.07 -9.36 -17.43
C ARG A 82 -8.06 -10.87 -17.66
N PHE A 83 -7.25 -11.61 -16.91
CA PHE A 83 -7.03 -13.05 -17.09
C PHE A 83 -7.27 -13.79 -15.77
N GLU A 84 -7.82 -14.99 -15.82
CA GLU A 84 -7.86 -15.95 -14.68
C GLU A 84 -8.37 -15.40 -13.32
N GLY A 85 -9.27 -14.42 -13.38
CA GLY A 85 -9.88 -13.82 -12.18
C GLY A 85 -8.97 -12.82 -11.47
N LYS A 86 -9.24 -12.56 -10.18
CA LYS A 86 -8.59 -11.48 -9.41
C LYS A 86 -7.11 -11.74 -9.09
N SER A 87 -6.60 -12.95 -9.37
CA SER A 87 -5.20 -13.33 -9.10
C SER A 87 -4.21 -12.76 -10.13
N HIS A 88 -4.69 -12.34 -11.31
CA HIS A 88 -3.85 -11.94 -12.41
C HIS A 88 -3.92 -10.42 -12.63
N HIS A 89 -2.87 -9.72 -12.20
CA HIS A 89 -2.72 -8.25 -12.19
C HIS A 89 -2.42 -7.63 -13.58
N ALA A 90 -2.77 -8.31 -14.66
CA ALA A 90 -2.31 -7.94 -16.00
C ALA A 90 -2.84 -6.58 -16.47
N GLY A 91 -4.07 -6.22 -16.10
CA GLY A 91 -4.63 -4.91 -16.45
C GLY A 91 -3.91 -3.77 -15.74
N GLU A 92 -3.48 -3.98 -14.50
CA GLU A 92 -2.74 -2.98 -13.72
C GLU A 92 -1.32 -2.80 -14.23
N TYR A 93 -0.62 -3.90 -14.54
CA TYR A 93 0.69 -3.81 -15.19
C TYR A 93 0.62 -3.05 -16.51
N GLN A 94 -0.42 -3.31 -17.32
CA GLN A 94 -0.64 -2.54 -18.53
C GLN A 94 -0.82 -1.05 -18.21
N ASN A 95 -1.68 -0.70 -17.25
CA ASN A 95 -1.90 0.70 -16.87
C ASN A 95 -0.61 1.40 -16.41
N TYR A 96 0.26 0.71 -15.65
CA TYR A 96 1.55 1.27 -15.26
C TYR A 96 2.49 1.51 -16.44
N LEU A 97 2.55 0.56 -17.38
CA LEU A 97 3.39 0.68 -18.56
C LEU A 97 2.89 1.78 -19.51
N GLU A 98 1.57 1.90 -19.69
CA GLU A 98 0.95 2.97 -20.47
C GLU A 98 1.22 4.33 -19.83
N TYR A 99 1.02 4.47 -18.52
CA TYR A 99 1.32 5.72 -17.80
C TYR A 99 2.80 6.12 -17.89
N PHE A 100 3.70 5.15 -17.81
CA PHE A 100 5.14 5.41 -17.98
C PHE A 100 5.48 5.82 -19.42
N ALA A 101 4.88 5.16 -20.43
CA ALA A 101 5.03 5.56 -21.83
C ALA A 101 4.52 6.98 -22.07
N ASP A 102 3.33 7.31 -21.57
CA ASP A 102 2.74 8.66 -21.63
C ASP A 102 3.67 9.70 -21.00
N SER A 103 4.32 9.37 -19.88
CA SER A 103 5.26 10.29 -19.22
C SER A 103 6.46 10.66 -20.08
N ILE A 104 6.92 9.72 -20.91
CA ILE A 104 8.00 9.94 -21.87
C ILE A 104 7.50 10.77 -23.06
N GLU A 105 6.34 10.42 -23.60
CA GLU A 105 5.78 11.08 -24.79
C GLU A 105 5.31 12.52 -24.51
N GLN A 106 4.77 12.75 -23.32
CA GLN A 106 4.13 14.00 -22.92
C GLN A 106 5.00 14.85 -21.99
N ASP A 107 6.22 14.40 -21.68
CA ASP A 107 7.21 15.11 -20.86
C ASP A 107 6.68 15.53 -19.46
N PHE A 108 6.15 14.55 -18.72
CA PHE A 108 5.78 14.75 -17.31
C PHE A 108 6.50 13.74 -16.41
N THR A 109 6.69 14.09 -15.13
CA THR A 109 7.26 13.16 -14.14
C THR A 109 6.24 12.10 -13.75
N ALA A 110 6.48 10.84 -14.11
CA ALA A 110 5.70 9.71 -13.61
C ALA A 110 5.95 9.48 -12.11
N TYR A 111 4.88 9.23 -11.37
CA TYR A 111 4.93 8.80 -9.97
C TYR A 111 4.46 7.34 -9.79
N PRO A 112 5.03 6.57 -8.85
CA PRO A 112 6.13 6.97 -7.97
C PRO A 112 7.44 7.16 -8.74
N ASP A 113 8.18 8.22 -8.40
CA ASP A 113 9.42 8.60 -9.07
C ASP A 113 10.65 7.92 -8.43
N LEU A 114 11.85 8.29 -8.88
CA LEU A 114 13.09 7.74 -8.32
C LEU A 114 13.25 8.06 -6.83
N GLN A 115 12.86 9.26 -6.39
CA GLN A 115 12.99 9.65 -4.98
C GLN A 115 12.05 8.84 -4.10
N GLU A 116 10.80 8.68 -4.52
CA GLU A 116 9.80 7.84 -3.82
C GLU A 116 10.21 6.36 -3.84
N GLY A 117 10.80 5.88 -4.94
CA GLY A 117 11.38 4.55 -5.05
C GLY A 117 12.49 4.31 -4.02
N ILE A 118 13.45 5.22 -3.92
CA ILE A 118 14.54 5.14 -2.91
C ILE A 118 13.95 5.22 -1.50
N GLY A 119 12.98 6.10 -1.26
CA GLY A 119 12.29 6.23 0.04
C GLY A 119 11.59 4.94 0.45
N THR A 120 10.97 4.25 -0.50
CA THR A 120 10.32 2.94 -0.28
C THR A 120 11.34 1.89 0.14
N ILE A 121 12.47 1.80 -0.55
CA ILE A 121 13.55 0.86 -0.20
C ILE A 121 14.11 1.17 1.20
N ALA A 122 14.35 2.44 1.51
CA ALA A 122 14.84 2.86 2.83
C ALA A 122 13.84 2.51 3.95
N LEU A 123 12.54 2.63 3.70
CA LEU A 123 11.51 2.20 4.64
C LEU A 123 11.52 0.68 4.86
N LEU A 124 11.66 -0.12 3.79
CA LEU A 124 11.77 -1.58 3.91
C LEU A 124 13.02 -2.01 4.70
N GLN A 125 14.15 -1.34 4.50
CA GLN A 125 15.36 -1.56 5.31
C GLN A 125 15.16 -1.17 6.78
N ALA A 126 14.40 -0.09 7.05
CA ALA A 126 14.03 0.28 8.41
C ALA A 126 13.15 -0.76 9.09
N MET A 127 12.20 -1.34 8.35
CA MET A 127 11.34 -2.42 8.83
C MET A 127 12.17 -3.66 9.20
N ASP A 128 13.09 -4.09 8.33
CA ASP A 128 13.96 -5.24 8.59
C ASP A 128 14.87 -5.03 9.83
N ARG A 129 15.50 -3.85 9.93
CA ARG A 129 16.29 -3.49 11.12
C ARG A 129 15.43 -3.40 12.38
N SER A 130 14.20 -2.90 12.28
CA SER A 130 13.27 -2.83 13.42
C SER A 130 12.83 -4.23 13.88
N LEU A 131 12.57 -5.16 12.95
CA LEU A 131 12.25 -6.56 13.29
C LEU A 131 13.39 -7.26 14.03
N SER A 132 14.62 -7.10 13.55
CA SER A 132 15.79 -7.77 14.12
C SER A 132 16.19 -7.20 15.50
N THR A 133 16.01 -5.90 15.71
CA THR A 133 16.41 -5.22 16.96
C THR A 133 15.29 -5.03 17.97
N GLY A 134 14.03 -5.11 17.52
CA GLY A 134 12.85 -4.76 18.31
C GLY A 134 12.73 -3.27 18.64
N GLN A 135 13.52 -2.40 17.99
CA GLN A 135 13.55 -0.96 18.26
C GLN A 135 12.98 -0.14 17.11
N PRO A 136 12.40 1.05 17.38
CA PRO A 136 12.05 2.00 16.33
C PRO A 136 13.29 2.46 15.54
N VAL A 137 13.18 2.49 14.22
CA VAL A 137 14.26 2.94 13.32
C VAL A 137 13.81 4.19 12.58
N LYS A 138 14.66 5.22 12.55
CA LYS A 138 14.42 6.44 11.76
C LYS A 138 14.95 6.24 10.36
N VAL A 139 14.07 6.35 9.36
CA VAL A 139 14.45 6.24 7.93
C VAL A 139 15.53 7.25 7.54
N ARG A 140 15.48 8.47 8.08
CA ARG A 140 16.50 9.50 7.83
C ARG A 140 17.91 9.07 8.26
N ASP A 141 18.02 8.37 9.39
CA ASP A 141 19.33 7.96 9.90
C ASP A 141 19.93 6.87 8.99
N LEU A 142 19.10 5.97 8.46
CA LEU A 142 19.51 4.99 7.43
C LEU A 142 19.95 5.64 6.12
N LEU A 143 19.20 6.63 5.62
CA LEU A 143 19.58 7.35 4.41
C LEU A 143 20.95 8.03 4.60
N ALA A 144 21.16 8.67 5.75
CA ALA A 144 22.43 9.29 6.09
C ALA A 144 23.60 8.29 6.20
N GLU A 145 23.37 7.09 6.76
CA GLU A 145 24.37 6.00 6.81
C GLU A 145 24.88 5.61 5.40
N HIS A 146 24.01 5.71 4.39
CA HIS A 146 24.34 5.40 3.00
C HIS A 146 24.73 6.63 2.16
N GLY A 147 24.82 7.82 2.76
CA GLY A 147 25.15 9.06 2.06
C GLY A 147 24.07 9.53 1.07
N ILE A 148 22.81 9.14 1.29
CA ILE A 148 21.68 9.49 0.44
C ILE A 148 20.93 10.68 1.05
N SER A 149 20.64 11.68 0.22
CA SER A 149 19.76 12.81 0.55
C SER A 149 18.53 12.75 -0.34
N LEU A 150 17.35 12.69 0.27
CA LEU A 150 16.03 12.79 -0.38
C LEU A 150 15.36 14.11 0.03
#